data_AF-A0A561DR53-F1
#
_entry.id   AF-A0A561DR53-F1
#
_cell.length_a   1.000
_cell.length_b   1.000
_cell.length_c   1.000
_cell.angle_alpha   90.00
_cell.angle_beta   90.00
_cell.angle_gamma   90.00
#
_symmetry.space_group_name_H-M   'P 1'
#
loop_
_entity.id
_entity.type
_entity.pdbx_description
1 polymer ?
#
loop_
_entity_poly.entity_id
_entity_poly.type
_entity_poly.pdbx_seq_one_letter_code
_entity_poly.pdbx_strand_id
1 'polypeptide(L)' 'MFDDVMGLMAACANRFNAGVRDGFGTSIASEVLFPIQENIAYLRSFSEDYQRQVTAIDGLLEEAQGVGALQGERDA' A
#
# COMPACT_ATOMS: atom_id res chain seq x y z
N MET A 1 -1.61 4.01 -8.45
CA MET A 1 -0.25 4.38 -8.02
C MET A 1 0.59 3.16 -7.71
N PHE A 2 0.31 2.38 -6.64
CA PHE A 2 1.07 1.15 -6.36
C PHE A 2 0.92 0.09 -7.46
N ASP A 3 -0.27 -0.04 -8.06
CA ASP A 3 -0.47 -0.93 -9.23
C ASP A 3 0.42 -0.53 -10.42
N ASP A 4 0.53 0.78 -10.69
CA ASP A 4 1.34 1.30 -11.79
C ASP A 4 2.84 1.06 -11.53
N VAL A 5 3.30 1.31 -10.30
CA VAL A 5 4.68 1.04 -9.87
C VAL A 5 4.99 -0.45 -9.92
N MET A 6 4.06 -1.30 -9.49
CA MET A 6 4.20 -2.75 -9.59
C MET A 6 4.28 -3.21 -11.05
N GLY A 7 3.43 -2.67 -11.92
CA GLY A 7 3.44 -2.98 -13.36
C GLY A 7 4.77 -2.59 -14.02
N LEU A 8 5.29 -1.39 -13.72
CA LEU A 8 6.59 -0.95 -14.20
C LEU A 8 7.71 -1.85 -13.68
N MET A 9 7.69 -2.20 -12.39
CA MET A 9 8.71 -3.05 -11.78
C MET A 9 8.70 -4.46 -12.37
N ALA A 10 7.52 -5.03 -12.61
CA ALA A 10 7.36 -6.32 -13.27
C ALA A 10 7.94 -6.30 -14.69
N ALA A 11 7.65 -5.25 -15.48
CA ALA A 11 8.21 -5.09 -16.82
C ALA A 11 9.74 -4.99 -16.81
N CYS A 12 10.31 -4.21 -15.88
CA CYS A 12 11.75 -4.10 -15.70
C CYS A 12 12.41 -5.42 -15.32
N ALA A 13 11.87 -6.14 -14.33
CA ALA A 13 12.39 -7.43 -13.90
C ALA A 13 12.32 -8.47 -15.02
N ASN A 14 11.21 -8.52 -15.76
CA ASN A 14 11.05 -9.43 -16.91
C ASN A 14 12.09 -9.14 -18.00
N ARG A 15 12.29 -7.86 -18.34
CA ARG A 15 13.29 -7.47 -19.34
C ARG A 15 14.72 -7.81 -18.89
N PHE A 16 15.03 -7.59 -17.62
CA PHE A 16 16.32 -7.96 -17.05
C PHE A 16 16.54 -9.48 -17.12
N ASN A 17 15.59 -10.26 -16.59
CA ASN A 17 15.65 -11.72 -16.56
C ASN A 17 15.77 -12.35 -17.96
N ALA A 18 15.13 -11.76 -18.98
CA ALA A 18 15.26 -12.23 -20.35
C ALA A 18 16.70 -12.15 -20.89
N GLY A 19 17.50 -11.21 -20.38
CA GLY A 19 18.90 -10.97 -20.77
C GLY A 19 19.94 -11.67 -19.90
N VAL A 20 19.59 -12.13 -18.69
CA VAL A 20 20.52 -12.80 -17.78
C VAL A 20 20.94 -14.16 -18.33
N ARG A 21 22.24 -14.45 -18.29
CA ARG A 21 22.83 -15.73 -18.71
C ARG A 21 23.84 -16.29 -17.71
N ASP A 22 24.19 -15.53 -16.69
CA ASP A 22 25.22 -15.85 -15.71
C ASP A 22 24.67 -15.87 -14.27
N GLY A 23 25.48 -16.43 -13.37
CA GLY A 23 25.12 -16.54 -11.95
C GLY A 23 25.01 -15.19 -11.25
N PHE A 24 25.79 -14.19 -11.69
CA PHE A 24 25.76 -12.85 -11.11
C PHE A 24 24.47 -12.09 -11.48
N GLY A 25 24.05 -12.12 -12.74
CA GLY A 25 22.77 -11.56 -13.13
C GLY A 25 21.61 -12.28 -12.43
N THR A 26 21.73 -13.59 -12.22
CA THR A 26 20.73 -14.35 -11.45
C THR A 26 20.66 -13.86 -9.99
N SER A 27 21.81 -13.59 -9.35
CA SER A 27 21.83 -13.08 -7.98
C SER A 27 21.23 -11.68 -7.87
N ILE A 28 21.47 -10.79 -8.86
CA ILE A 28 20.80 -9.48 -8.91
C ILE A 28 19.28 -9.63 -8.97
N ALA A 29 18.77 -10.56 -9.79
CA ALA A 29 17.33 -10.78 -9.89
C ALA A 29 16.74 -11.23 -8.55
N SER A 30 17.38 -12.21 -7.89
CA SER A 30 16.88 -12.79 -6.64
C SER A 30 17.08 -11.93 -5.41
N GLU A 31 18.19 -11.19 -5.33
CA GLU A 31 18.59 -10.46 -4.12
C GLU A 31 18.20 -8.98 -4.17
N VAL A 32 17.86 -8.45 -5.36
CA VAL A 32 17.51 -7.04 -5.53
C VAL A 32 16.12 -6.88 -6.13
N LEU A 33 15.89 -7.46 -7.31
CA LEU A 33 14.65 -7.17 -8.06
C LEU A 33 13.41 -7.78 -7.40
N PHE A 34 13.47 -9.04 -6.98
CA PHE A 34 12.34 -9.67 -6.27
C PHE A 34 12.07 -9.01 -4.91
N PRO A 35 13.08 -8.73 -4.05
CA PRO A 35 12.84 -8.00 -2.80
C PRO A 35 12.23 -6.60 -3.00
N ILE A 36 12.60 -5.87 -4.07
CA ILE A 36 11.95 -4.60 -4.38
C ILE A 36 10.46 -4.81 -4.71
N GLN A 37 10.12 -5.84 -5.48
CA GLN A 37 8.71 -6.17 -5.78
C GLN A 37 7.94 -6.52 -4.50
N GLU A 38 8.52 -7.32 -3.61
CA GLU A 38 7.90 -7.66 -2.32
C GLU A 38 7.67 -6.42 -1.45
N ASN A 39 8.66 -5.52 -1.39
CA ASN A 39 8.52 -4.27 -0.63
C ASN A 39 7.42 -3.37 -1.20
N ILE A 40 7.28 -3.27 -2.52
CA ILE A 40 6.18 -2.51 -3.14
C ILE A 40 4.82 -3.14 -2.77
N ALA A 41 4.72 -4.47 -2.79
CA ALA A 41 3.50 -5.18 -2.40
C ALA A 41 3.16 -4.93 -0.92
N TYR A 42 4.16 -4.96 -0.05
CA TYR A 42 4.00 -4.65 1.37
C TYR A 42 3.51 -3.22 1.59
N LEU A 43 4.13 -2.23 0.93
CA LEU A 43 3.74 -0.83 1.04
C LEU A 43 2.31 -0.58 0.54
N ARG A 44 1.88 -1.30 -0.50
CA ARG A 44 0.49 -1.26 -0.98
C ARG A 44 -0.46 -1.76 0.12
N SER A 45 -0.23 -2.95 0.66
CA SER A 45 -1.08 -3.52 1.71
C SER A 45 -1.15 -2.60 2.92
N PHE A 46 0.00 -2.07 3.34
CA PHE A 46 0.08 -1.11 4.44
C PHE A 46 -0.76 0.15 4.15
N SER A 47 -0.68 0.69 2.94
CA SER A 47 -1.47 1.86 2.54
C SER A 47 -2.97 1.59 2.55
N GLU A 48 -3.41 0.41 2.10
CA GLU A 48 -4.82 0.00 2.10
C GLU A 48 -5.35 -0.14 3.54
N ASP A 49 -4.55 -0.73 4.42
CA ASP A 49 -4.90 -0.87 5.84
C ASP A 49 -4.93 0.47 6.57
N TYR A 50 -3.98 1.35 6.26
CA TYR A 50 -3.95 2.71 6.80
C TYR A 50 -5.20 3.50 6.38
N GLN A 51 -5.58 3.44 5.10
CA GLN A 51 -6.79 4.10 4.61
C GLN A 51 -8.04 3.58 5.31
N ARG A 52 -8.14 2.27 5.52
CA ARG A 52 -9.26 1.66 6.25
C ARG A 52 -9.35 2.18 7.69
N GLN A 53 -8.22 2.35 8.37
CA GLN A 53 -8.17 2.91 9.72
C GLN A 53 -8.60 4.38 9.74
N VAL A 54 -8.14 5.19 8.79
CA VAL A 54 -8.55 6.60 8.66
C VAL A 54 -10.06 6.70 8.49
N THR A 55 -10.66 5.94 7.57
CA THR A 55 -12.11 5.93 7.36
C THR A 55 -12.88 5.51 8.62
N ALA A 56 -12.37 4.54 9.38
CA ALA A 56 -12.99 4.12 10.63
C ALA A 56 -12.95 5.23 11.69
N ILE A 57 -11.84 5.95 11.80
CA ILE A 57 -11.69 7.09 12.72
C ILE A 57 -12.62 8.23 12.32
N ASP A 58 -12.68 8.57 11.02
CA ASP A 58 -13.58 9.62 10.52
C ASP A 58 -15.05 9.29 10.84
N GLY A 59 -15.47 8.04 10.64
CA GLY A 59 -16.82 7.60 11.00
C GLY A 59 -17.11 7.72 12.50
N LEU A 60 -16.16 7.32 13.36
CA LEU A 60 -16.31 7.48 14.82
C LEU A 60 -16.39 8.94 15.24
N LEU A 61 -15.64 9.82 14.59
CA LEU A 61 -15.66 11.26 14.85
C LEU A 61 -17.01 11.88 14.43
N GLU A 62 -17.54 11.50 13.28
CA GLU A 62 -18.87 11.92 12.82
C GLU A 62 -19.98 11.45 13.78
N GLU A 63 -19.94 10.20 14.23
CA GLU A 63 -20.87 9.65 15.22
C GLU A 63 -20.81 10.43 16.54
N ALA A 64 -19.61 10.69 17.06
CA ALA A 64 -19.41 11.43 18.31
C ALA A 64 -19.94 12.87 18.22
N GLN A 65 -19.75 13.54 17.08
CA GLN A 65 -20.29 14.88 16.83
C GLN A 65 -21.82 14.87 16.80
N GLY A 66 -22.43 13.86 16.17
CA GLY A 66 -23.89 13.69 16.16
C GLY A 66 -24.48 13.52 17.58
N VAL A 67 -23.80 12.76 18.44
CA VAL A 67 -24.21 12.60 19.86
C VAL A 67 -24.08 13.91 20.63
N GLY A 68 -22.99 14.66 20.44
CA GLY A 68 -22.79 15.97 21.07
C GLY A 68 -23.86 17.00 20.69
N ALA A 69 -24.30 17.00 19.43
CA ALA A 69 -25.36 17.90 18.96
C ALA A 69 -26.73 17.57 19.57
N LEU A 70 -27.09 16.27 19.64
CA LEU A 70 -28.34 15.81 20.26
C LEU A 70 -28.40 16.07 21.76
N GLN A 71 -27.26 16.09 22.43
CA GLN A 71 -27.18 16.38 23.86
C GLN A 71 -27.31 17.89 24.14
N GLY A 72 -26.76 18.74 23.27
CA GLY A 72 -26.97 20.20 23.33
C GLY A 72 -28.41 20.64 23.09
N GLU A 73 -29.19 19.90 22.28
CA GLU A 73 -30.64 20.16 22.08
C GLU A 73 -31.52 19.66 23.23
N ARG A 74 -31.05 18.71 24.05
CA ARG A 74 -31.78 18.23 25.24
C ARG A 74 -31.58 19.09 26.47
N ASP A 75 -30.45 19.81 26.53
CA ASP A 75 -30.07 20.67 27.66
C ASP A 75 -30.41 22.16 27.44
N ALA A 76 -30.99 22.52 26.28
CA ALA A 76 -31.45 23.87 25.91
C ALA A 76 -32.97 24.02 26.03
#